data_AF-A0A257VN24-F1
#
_entry.id   AF-A0A257VN24-F1
#
_cell.length_a   1.000
_cell.length_b   1.000
_cell.length_c   1.000
_cell.angle_alpha   90.00
_cell.angle_beta   90.00
_cell.angle_gamma   90.00
#
_symmetry.space_group_name_H-M   'P 1'
#
loop_
_entity.id
_entity.type
_entity.pdbx_description
1 polymer ?
#
loop_
_entity_poly.entity_id
_entity_poly.type
_entity_poly.pdbx_seq_one_letter_code
_entity_poly.pdbx_strand_id
1 'polypeptide(L)'
;MSLSNGWLLASEILGPGVGGESIRYRISRDDGVSWKETFEYYNPHRPIGGRACPRTIELDAATMAVVFYDVEPQQPGGPGLFCLRIPVERLMNASK
;
A
#
# COMPACT_ATOMS: atom_id res chain seq x y z
N MET A 1 6.58 -8.07 3.07
CA MET A 1 7.89 -7.48 2.74
C MET A 1 8.55 -7.07 4.05
N SER A 2 9.87 -7.24 4.17
CA SER A 2 10.66 -6.71 5.29
C SER A 2 11.39 -5.44 4.87
N LEU A 3 11.51 -4.50 5.78
CA LEU A 3 12.40 -3.34 5.66
C LEU A 3 13.72 -3.60 6.39
N SER A 4 14.75 -2.85 6.02
CA SER A 4 16.08 -2.92 6.63
C SER A 4 16.08 -2.61 8.14
N ASN A 5 15.08 -1.87 8.62
CA ASN A 5 14.87 -1.57 10.04
C ASN A 5 14.11 -2.67 10.82
N GLY A 6 13.86 -3.82 10.18
CA GLY A 6 13.19 -4.98 10.78
C GLY A 6 11.66 -4.93 10.77
N TRP A 7 11.04 -3.87 10.25
CA TRP A 7 9.57 -3.82 10.16
C TRP A 7 9.06 -4.72 9.04
N LEU A 8 7.90 -5.34 9.26
CA LEU A 8 7.22 -6.17 8.28
C LEU A 8 5.94 -5.47 7.80
N LEU A 9 5.77 -5.43 6.47
CA LEU A 9 4.59 -4.87 5.83
C LEU A 9 3.85 -5.94 5.03
N ALA A 10 2.53 -5.97 5.21
CA ALA A 10 1.60 -6.73 4.39
C ALA A 10 0.61 -5.77 3.74
N SER A 11 0.46 -5.82 2.41
CA SER A 11 -0.55 -5.01 1.72
C SER A 11 -1.92 -5.66 1.86
N GLU A 12 -2.92 -4.84 2.17
CA GLU A 12 -4.33 -5.21 2.15
C GLU A 12 -5.07 -4.35 1.13
N ILE A 13 -5.97 -4.99 0.40
CA ILE A 13 -6.94 -4.33 -0.49
C ILE A 13 -8.29 -4.42 0.21
N LEU A 14 -8.93 -3.27 0.44
CA LEU A 14 -10.19 -3.17 1.15
C LEU A 14 -11.32 -2.77 0.20
N GLY A 15 -12.55 -3.18 0.51
CA GLY A 15 -13.73 -2.89 -0.31
C GLY A 15 -14.16 -4.06 -1.20
N PRO A 16 -15.30 -3.92 -1.89
CA PRO A 16 -15.85 -4.98 -2.74
C PRO A 16 -15.02 -5.19 -4.02
N GLY A 17 -15.15 -6.37 -4.62
CA GLY A 17 -14.47 -6.71 -5.86
C GLY A 17 -12.98 -7.00 -5.67
N VAL A 18 -12.28 -7.32 -6.78
CA VAL A 18 -10.89 -7.78 -6.72
C VAL A 18 -9.89 -6.64 -6.50
N GLY A 19 -10.22 -5.44 -6.95
CA GLY A 19 -9.36 -4.26 -6.80
C GLY A 19 -9.66 -3.47 -5.53
N GLY A 20 -10.81 -3.69 -4.90
CA GLY A 20 -11.25 -2.93 -3.73
C GLY A 20 -11.49 -1.46 -4.06
N GLU A 21 -11.44 -0.63 -3.03
CA GLU A 21 -11.61 0.84 -3.07
C GLU A 21 -10.44 1.54 -2.36
N SER A 22 -9.70 0.85 -1.48
CA SER A 22 -8.48 1.39 -0.90
C SER A 22 -7.41 0.32 -0.70
N ILE A 23 -6.16 0.78 -0.64
CA ILE A 23 -5.00 -0.06 -0.39
C ILE A 23 -4.22 0.50 0.79
N ARG A 24 -3.89 -0.38 1.73
CA ARG A 24 -3.14 -0.04 2.94
C ARG A 24 -2.07 -1.08 3.26
N TYR A 25 -1.16 -0.72 4.14
CA TYR A 25 -0.32 -1.68 4.85
C TYR A 25 -0.95 -2.05 6.19
N ARG A 26 -0.86 -3.33 6.56
CA ARG A 26 -0.71 -3.75 7.95
C ARG A 26 0.76 -3.83 8.30
N ILE A 27 1.10 -3.35 9.48
CA ILE A 27 2.48 -3.20 9.94
C ILE A 27 2.68 -4.06 11.18
N SER A 28 3.76 -4.84 11.15
CA SER A 28 4.32 -5.46 12.34
C SER A 28 5.70 -4.86 12.62
N ARG A 29 5.94 -4.52 13.89
CA ARG A 29 7.21 -4.00 14.41
C ARG A 29 7.91 -4.99 15.33
N ASP A 30 7.33 -6.16 15.49
CA ASP A 30 7.68 -7.20 16.47
C ASP A 30 7.82 -8.56 15.78
N ASP A 31 8.46 -8.57 14.60
CA ASP A 31 8.78 -9.77 13.82
C ASP A 31 7.56 -10.65 13.52
N GLY A 32 6.44 -10.02 13.18
CA GLY A 32 5.21 -10.69 12.76
C GLY A 32 4.32 -11.18 13.92
N VAL A 33 4.66 -10.88 15.17
CA VAL A 33 3.85 -11.28 16.33
C VAL A 33 2.53 -10.51 16.39
N SER A 34 2.53 -9.19 16.10
CA SER A 34 1.31 -8.38 16.10
C SER A 34 1.17 -7.48 14.85
N TRP A 35 -0.08 -7.27 14.43
CA TRP A 35 -0.46 -6.59 13.17
C TRP A 35 -1.61 -5.60 13.39
N LYS A 36 -1.46 -4.73 14.39
CA LYS A 36 -2.50 -3.76 14.79
C LYS A 36 -2.45 -2.48 13.98
N GLU A 37 -1.23 -2.03 13.66
CA GLU A 37 -1.03 -0.76 12.97
C GLU A 37 -1.35 -0.85 11.47
N THR A 38 -1.99 0.19 10.94
CA THR A 38 -2.32 0.31 9.52
C THR A 38 -1.95 1.67 8.94
N PHE A 39 -1.59 1.67 7.65
CA PHE A 39 -1.26 2.88 6.90
C PHE A 39 -1.90 2.83 5.52
N GLU A 40 -2.96 3.61 5.30
CA GLU A 40 -3.58 3.77 3.99
C GLU A 40 -2.71 4.67 3.11
N TYR A 41 -2.32 4.16 1.94
CA TYR A 41 -1.48 4.90 1.00
C TYR A 41 -2.18 5.20 -0.32
N TYR A 42 -3.33 4.58 -0.58
CA TYR A 42 -4.11 4.84 -1.78
C TYR A 42 -5.61 4.65 -1.52
N ASN A 43 -6.39 5.70 -1.79
CA ASN A 43 -7.85 5.69 -1.73
C ASN A 43 -8.38 6.74 -2.71
N PRO A 44 -8.78 6.34 -3.92
CA PRO A 44 -9.35 7.26 -4.90
C PRO A 44 -10.83 7.58 -4.64
N HIS A 45 -11.41 7.12 -3.51
CA HIS A 45 -12.83 7.25 -3.16
C HIS A 45 -13.78 6.67 -4.23
N ARG A 46 -13.33 5.62 -4.90
CA ARG A 46 -14.06 4.82 -5.89
C ARG A 46 -13.45 3.42 -6.00
N PRO A 47 -14.09 2.46 -6.67
CA PRO A 47 -13.47 1.18 -6.98
C PRO A 47 -12.16 1.35 -7.75
N ILE A 48 -11.14 0.63 -7.32
CA ILE A 48 -9.89 0.43 -8.03
C ILE A 48 -10.17 -0.67 -9.07
N GLY A 49 -10.05 -0.36 -10.35
CA GLY A 49 -10.38 -1.32 -11.39
C GLY A 49 -9.46 -2.55 -11.37
N GLY A 50 -10.00 -3.71 -11.76
CA GLY A 50 -9.20 -4.93 -11.98
C GLY A 50 -8.64 -5.55 -10.70
N ARG A 51 -7.39 -6.05 -10.73
CA ARG A 51 -6.67 -6.50 -9.51
C ARG A 51 -5.56 -5.51 -9.21
N ALA A 52 -5.60 -4.87 -8.05
CA ALA A 52 -4.61 -3.85 -7.72
C ALA A 52 -3.18 -4.41 -7.61
N CYS A 53 -3.04 -5.65 -7.11
CA CYS A 53 -1.78 -6.40 -7.03
C CYS A 53 -0.55 -5.58 -6.59
N PRO A 54 -0.58 -4.91 -5.43
CA PRO A 54 0.52 -4.07 -4.99
C PRO A 54 1.81 -4.88 -4.84
N ARG A 55 2.92 -4.27 -5.27
CA ARG A 55 4.29 -4.77 -5.12
C ARG A 55 5.12 -3.66 -4.51
N THR A 56 5.70 -3.95 -3.36
CA THR A 56 6.45 -2.96 -2.58
C THR A 56 7.94 -3.29 -2.64
N ILE A 57 8.77 -2.25 -2.71
CA ILE A 57 10.23 -2.33 -2.66
C ILE A 57 10.78 -1.21 -1.77
N GLU A 58 11.86 -1.50 -1.04
CA GLU A 58 12.63 -0.53 -0.27
C GLU A 58 13.70 -0.01 -1.23
N LEU A 59 13.63 1.28 -1.55
CA LEU A 59 14.61 1.89 -2.46
C LEU A 59 15.89 2.23 -1.69
N ASP A 60 15.71 2.71 -0.46
CA ASP A 60 16.74 3.04 0.52
C ASP A 60 16.12 3.06 1.92
N ALA A 61 16.93 3.28 2.96
CA ALA A 61 16.49 3.26 4.36
C ALA A 61 15.44 4.33 4.72
N ALA A 62 15.27 5.37 3.88
CA ALA A 62 14.32 6.45 4.11
C ALA A 62 13.10 6.38 3.19
N THR A 63 13.18 5.61 2.08
CA THR A 63 12.18 5.65 1.02
C THR A 63 11.80 4.27 0.52
N MET A 64 10.50 4.06 0.43
CA MET A 64 9.90 2.91 -0.23
C MET A 64 9.17 3.33 -1.51
N ALA A 65 8.97 2.36 -2.39
CA ALA A 65 8.04 2.49 -3.50
C ALA A 65 7.04 1.33 -3.53
N VAL A 66 5.82 1.64 -3.94
CA VAL A 66 4.80 0.64 -4.25
C VAL A 66 4.31 0.86 -5.67
N VAL A 67 4.29 -0.22 -6.44
CA VAL A 67 3.65 -0.27 -7.76
C VAL A 67 2.37 -1.10 -7.68
N PHE A 68 1.31 -0.63 -8.29
CA PHE A 68 0.01 -1.28 -8.30
C PHE A 68 -0.78 -0.86 -9.53
N TYR A 69 -1.77 -1.67 -9.90
CA TYR A 69 -2.70 -1.33 -10.97
C TYR A 69 -3.90 -0.58 -10.41
N ASP A 70 -4.31 0.47 -11.12
CA ASP A 70 -5.68 0.96 -11.06
C ASP A 70 -6.17 1.06 -12.49
N VAL A 71 -7.05 0.15 -12.88
CA VAL A 71 -7.54 0.10 -14.26
C VAL A 71 -8.98 0.60 -14.40
N GLU A 72 -9.43 1.49 -13.51
CA GLU A 72 -10.69 2.20 -13.70
C GLU A 72 -10.64 3.01 -15.01
N PRO A 73 -11.51 2.73 -16.00
CA PRO A 73 -11.46 3.39 -17.30
C PRO A 73 -11.73 4.89 -17.27
N GLN A 74 -12.53 5.38 -16.32
CA GLN A 74 -12.94 6.79 -16.27
C GLN A 74 -12.09 7.67 -15.36
N GLN A 75 -11.04 7.14 -14.73
CA GLN A 75 -10.20 7.93 -13.83
C GLN A 75 -9.37 9.00 -14.56
N PRO A 76 -9.03 10.12 -13.92
CA PRO A 76 -8.08 11.09 -14.47
C PRO A 76 -6.74 10.43 -14.81
N GLY A 77 -6.24 10.64 -16.03
CA GLY A 77 -5.02 10.00 -16.52
C GLY A 77 -5.21 8.58 -17.10
N GLY A 78 -6.42 8.03 -17.00
CA GLY A 78 -6.78 6.73 -17.55
C GLY A 78 -6.31 5.52 -16.73
N PRO A 79 -6.70 4.32 -17.15
CA PRO A 79 -6.30 3.07 -16.48
C PRO A 79 -4.81 2.78 -16.68
N GLY A 80 -4.13 2.29 -15.65
CA GLY A 80 -2.69 2.04 -15.77
C GLY A 80 -2.00 1.39 -14.58
N LEU A 81 -0.66 1.38 -14.67
CA LEU A 81 0.26 1.01 -13.60
C LEU A 81 0.74 2.29 -12.92
N PHE A 82 0.54 2.38 -11.61
CA PHE A 82 0.91 3.53 -10.79
C PHE A 82 2.11 3.19 -9.91
N CYS A 83 2.88 4.22 -9.57
CA CYS A 83 4.00 4.13 -8.63
C CYS A 83 3.88 5.25 -7.60
N LEU A 84 3.84 4.88 -6.31
CA LEU A 84 3.88 5.83 -5.21
C LEU A 84 5.19 5.67 -4.45
N ARG A 85 5.89 6.78 -4.22
CA ARG A 85 7.02 6.85 -3.28
C ARG A 85 6.49 7.22 -1.89
N ILE A 86 6.92 6.46 -0.89
CA ILE A 86 6.45 6.60 0.49
C ILE A 86 7.69 6.76 1.38
N PRO A 87 7.89 7.92 2.03
CA PRO A 87 8.89 8.05 3.07
C PRO A 87 8.60 7.10 4.23
N VAL A 88 9.60 6.35 4.70
CA VAL A 88 9.47 5.37 5.78
C VAL A 88 8.96 6.02 7.06
N GLU A 89 9.33 7.27 7.33
CA GLU A 89 8.83 8.05 8.47
C GLU A 89 7.31 8.19 8.51
N ARG A 90 6.61 8.17 7.36
CA ARG A 90 5.14 8.26 7.35
C ARG A 90 4.48 7.05 7.99
N LEU A 91 5.17 5.90 8.01
CA LEU A 91 4.70 4.70 8.70
C LEU A 91 4.75 4.84 10.23
N MET A 92 5.42 5.86 10.78
CA MET A 92 5.38 6.15 12.23
C MET A 92 4.02 6.72 12.67
N ASN A 93 3.29 7.33 11.74
CA ASN A 93 1.96 7.90 11.96
C ASN A 93 0.84 6.90 11.62
N ALA A 94 1.16 5.60 11.56
CA ALA A 94 0.18 4.56 11.30
C ALA A 94 -0.90 4.55 12.39
N SER A 95 -2.14 4.33 11.96
CA SER A 95 -3.29 4.24 12.87
C SER A 95 -3.29 2.88 13.56
N LYS A 96 -3.67 2.85 14.85
CA LYS A 96 -3.83 1.61 15.63
C LYS A 96 -5.10 0.85 15.28
#